data_AF-A0A963NWE1-F1
#
_entry.id   AF-A0A963NWE1-F1
#
_cell.length_a   1.000
_cell.length_b   1.000
_cell.length_c   1.000
_cell.angle_alpha   90.00
_cell.angle_beta   90.00
_cell.angle_gamma   90.00
#
_symmetry.space_group_name_H-M   'P 1'
#
loop_
_entity.id
_entity.type
_entity.pdbx_description
1 polymer ?
#
loop_
_entity_poly.entity_id
_entity_poly.type
_entity_poly.pdbx_seq_one_letter_code
_entity_poly.pdbx_strand_id
1 'polypeptide(L)'
;MSTRPNIVLVLTDQQRRDTLGTYGNRFTETPAADAMAAAGMTFENAYTPWPVCTPARGTMWTGVYPHAHGLIENLYGVDDAFASHCTSHATVWTQLQRAGYLTAHFGKWHLGEKHPPFFDVWEESFNSRKGHWLDGRLDGKYRPDRQTDAATAFIARQQDAEQPFAMVLSFYPPHDPYSAPASFYEPYRGRGVPFAGYYAAVSALDHNLGRVRQALRDA
;
A
#
# COMPACT_ATOMS: atom_id res chain seq x y z
N MET A 1 21.99 18.95 -2.37
CA MET A 1 21.31 18.00 -1.44
C MET A 1 20.13 18.68 -0.75
N SER A 2 18.91 18.30 -1.11
CA SER A 2 17.68 18.75 -0.43
C SER A 2 17.70 18.33 1.05
N THR A 3 17.39 19.25 1.96
CA THR A 3 17.24 18.95 3.41
C THR A 3 15.92 18.26 3.74
N ARG A 4 15.05 18.08 2.74
CA ARG A 4 13.74 17.44 2.90
C ARG A 4 13.88 15.91 2.74
N PRO A 5 13.31 15.11 3.65
CA PRO A 5 13.39 13.66 3.56
C PRO A 5 12.51 13.12 2.44
N ASN A 6 12.87 11.97 1.87
CA ASN A 6 11.94 11.18 1.07
C ASN A 6 10.83 10.61 1.97
N ILE A 7 9.62 10.48 1.43
CA ILE A 7 8.46 9.92 2.16
C ILE A 7 8.02 8.64 1.46
N VAL A 8 7.98 7.53 2.19
CA VAL A 8 7.52 6.23 1.67
C VAL A 8 6.37 5.73 2.54
N LEU A 9 5.19 5.61 1.95
CA LEU A 9 4.02 5.01 2.58
C LEU A 9 3.80 3.61 2.02
N VAL A 10 3.91 2.58 2.86
CA VAL A 10 3.51 1.20 2.49
C VAL A 10 2.16 0.92 3.11
N LEU A 11 1.17 0.55 2.29
CA LEU A 11 -0.19 0.27 2.70
C LEU A 11 -0.58 -1.14 2.27
N THR A 12 -1.29 -1.86 3.12
CA THR A 12 -1.85 -3.19 2.85
C THR A 12 -3.37 -3.14 3.00
N ASP A 13 -4.12 -3.92 2.22
CA ASP A 13 -5.58 -3.90 2.26
C ASP A 13 -6.12 -5.07 3.10
N GLN A 14 -7.06 -4.78 4.02
CA GLN A 14 -7.63 -5.75 4.97
C GLN A 14 -6.62 -6.52 5.83
N GLN A 15 -5.42 -5.97 6.07
CA GLN A 15 -4.50 -6.58 7.03
C GLN A 15 -4.93 -6.33 8.48
N ARG A 16 -5.02 -7.41 9.26
CA ARG A 16 -5.23 -7.32 10.70
C ARG A 16 -3.93 -7.04 11.42
N ARG A 17 -3.98 -6.18 12.44
CA ARG A 17 -2.83 -5.85 13.30
C ARG A 17 -2.19 -7.08 13.93
N ASP A 18 -3.00 -8.03 14.38
CA ASP A 18 -2.56 -9.25 15.08
C ASP A 18 -1.87 -10.28 14.19
N THR A 19 -1.52 -9.91 12.95
CA THR A 19 -0.78 -10.76 12.02
C THR A 19 0.72 -10.53 12.06
N LEU A 20 1.17 -9.43 12.69
CA LEU A 20 2.58 -9.03 12.74
C LEU A 20 3.25 -9.53 14.03
N GLY A 21 4.51 -9.95 13.93
CA GLY A 21 5.30 -10.41 15.07
C GLY A 21 5.50 -9.34 16.14
N THR A 22 5.66 -8.09 15.70
CA THR A 22 5.70 -6.87 16.51
C THR A 22 4.51 -6.71 17.44
N TYR A 23 3.33 -7.18 17.02
CA TYR A 23 2.11 -7.14 17.82
C TYR A 23 1.79 -8.49 18.50
N GLY A 24 2.81 -9.33 18.67
CA GLY A 24 2.74 -10.57 19.45
C GLY A 24 2.42 -11.82 18.64
N ASN A 25 2.25 -11.74 17.31
CA ASN A 25 2.06 -12.94 16.51
C ASN A 25 3.34 -13.80 16.52
N ARG A 26 3.20 -15.12 16.67
CA ARG A 26 4.33 -16.08 16.67
C ARG A 26 4.26 -17.09 15.53
N PHE A 27 3.24 -16.97 14.68
CA PHE A 27 2.91 -17.93 13.64
C PHE A 27 3.20 -17.36 12.24
N THR A 28 2.87 -16.10 12.00
CA THR A 28 3.14 -15.40 10.74
C THR A 28 4.58 -14.96 10.67
N GLU A 29 5.23 -15.18 9.53
CA GLU A 29 6.61 -14.70 9.32
C GLU A 29 6.58 -13.26 8.81
N THR A 30 7.00 -12.31 9.64
CA THR A 30 7.07 -10.86 9.30
C THR A 30 8.40 -10.17 9.69
N PRO A 31 9.57 -10.74 9.37
CA PRO A 31 10.86 -10.21 9.81
C PRO A 31 11.16 -8.77 9.32
N ALA A 32 10.68 -8.37 8.14
CA ALA A 32 10.96 -7.03 7.60
C ALA A 32 10.19 -5.95 8.36
N ALA A 33 8.90 -6.17 8.61
CA ALA A 33 8.06 -5.30 9.43
C ALA A 33 8.58 -5.24 10.87
N ASP A 34 8.98 -6.38 11.43
CA ASP A 34 9.51 -6.45 12.80
C ASP A 34 10.83 -5.71 12.96
N ALA A 35 11.74 -5.83 11.98
CA ALA A 35 12.97 -5.07 11.96
C ALA A 35 12.74 -3.56 11.72
N MET A 36 11.66 -3.18 11.02
CA MET A 36 11.28 -1.77 10.87
C MET A 36 10.73 -1.21 12.18
N ALA A 37 9.88 -1.96 12.87
CA ALA A 37 9.36 -1.60 14.18
C ALA A 37 10.48 -1.45 15.22
N ALA A 38 11.43 -2.41 15.26
CA ALA A 38 12.55 -2.38 16.20
C ALA A 38 13.51 -1.20 15.97
N ALA A 39 13.63 -0.71 14.74
CA ALA A 39 14.46 0.44 14.38
C ALA A 39 13.69 1.77 14.39
N GLY A 40 12.39 1.76 14.73
CA GLY A 40 11.50 2.90 14.59
C GLY A 40 10.48 2.98 15.72
N MET A 41 9.26 3.35 15.38
CA MET A 41 8.15 3.49 16.33
C MET A 41 6.93 2.75 15.82
N THR A 42 6.21 2.12 16.75
CA THR A 42 4.93 1.46 16.53
C THR A 42 3.82 2.21 17.25
N PHE A 43 2.58 1.98 16.82
CA PHE A 43 1.41 2.58 17.44
C PHE A 43 0.47 1.47 17.91
N GLU A 44 0.28 1.38 19.22
CA GLU A 44 -0.68 0.44 19.82
C GLU A 44 -2.13 0.80 19.46
N ASN A 45 -2.40 2.09 19.32
CA ASN A 45 -3.73 2.66 19.08
C ASN A 45 -3.74 3.45 17.77
N ALA A 46 -3.77 2.74 16.64
CA ALA A 46 -3.92 3.32 15.30
C ALA A 46 -5.26 2.88 14.70
N TYR A 47 -6.12 3.85 14.36
CA TYR A 47 -7.48 3.60 13.89
C TYR A 47 -7.68 4.09 12.46
N THR A 48 -8.28 3.25 11.62
CA THR A 48 -8.82 3.71 10.33
C THR A 48 -10.06 4.58 10.59
N PRO A 49 -10.24 5.69 9.85
CA PRO A 49 -11.40 6.58 10.01
C PRO A 49 -12.71 5.93 9.55
N TRP A 50 -12.64 4.82 8.81
CA TRP A 50 -13.80 4.10 8.31
C TRP A 50 -13.48 2.61 8.07
N PRO A 51 -14.42 1.67 8.30
CA PRO A 51 -14.16 0.24 8.17
C PRO A 51 -14.20 -0.30 6.73
N VAL A 52 -14.28 0.56 5.70
CA VAL A 52 -14.21 0.17 4.27
C VAL A 52 -13.30 1.08 3.45
N CYS A 53 -12.85 0.58 2.29
CA CYS A 53 -11.68 1.07 1.55
C CYS A 53 -11.80 2.50 0.99
N THR A 54 -12.80 2.81 0.16
CA THR A 54 -12.92 4.12 -0.52
C THR A 54 -13.02 5.26 0.50
N PRO A 55 -13.87 5.18 1.54
CA PRO A 55 -13.93 6.24 2.56
C PRO A 55 -12.62 6.40 3.34
N ALA A 56 -12.00 5.29 3.76
CA ALA A 56 -10.73 5.35 4.48
C ALA A 56 -9.62 5.98 3.64
N ARG A 57 -9.54 5.62 2.35
CA ARG A 57 -8.58 6.20 1.39
C ARG A 57 -8.89 7.66 1.08
N GLY A 58 -10.17 8.03 0.96
CA GLY A 58 -10.62 9.41 0.87
C GLY A 58 -10.07 10.25 2.02
N THR A 59 -10.20 9.75 3.26
CA THR A 59 -9.68 10.44 4.44
C THR A 59 -8.15 10.50 4.45
N MET A 60 -7.46 9.41 4.10
CA MET A 60 -5.98 9.39 4.04
C MET A 60 -5.42 10.49 3.13
N TRP A 61 -6.11 10.79 2.01
CA TRP A 61 -5.60 11.75 1.04
C TRP A 61 -6.11 13.17 1.27
N THR A 62 -7.34 13.34 1.76
CA THR A 62 -7.92 14.67 2.01
C THR A 62 -7.60 15.24 3.40
N GLY A 63 -7.29 14.39 4.37
CA GLY A 63 -7.09 14.77 5.77
C GLY A 63 -8.39 15.12 6.51
N VAL A 64 -9.57 14.88 5.94
CA VAL A 64 -10.86 15.11 6.59
C VAL A 64 -11.67 13.82 6.67
N TYR A 65 -12.62 13.74 7.61
CA TYR A 65 -13.42 12.53 7.81
C TYR A 65 -14.39 12.23 6.65
N PRO A 66 -14.91 10.99 6.56
CA PRO A 66 -15.82 10.58 5.49
C PRO A 66 -17.06 11.44 5.31
N HIS A 67 -17.68 11.87 6.40
CA HIS A 67 -18.84 12.75 6.36
C HIS A 67 -18.50 14.16 5.85
N ALA A 68 -17.24 14.59 5.94
CA ALA A 68 -16.79 15.90 5.46
C ALA A 68 -16.41 15.86 3.98
N HIS A 69 -15.77 14.78 3.51
CA HIS A 69 -15.41 14.62 2.09
C HIS A 69 -16.47 13.93 1.22
N GLY A 70 -17.54 13.35 1.79
CA GLY A 70 -18.67 12.81 1.04
C GLY A 70 -18.53 11.36 0.55
N LEU A 71 -17.31 10.84 0.40
CA LEU A 71 -17.07 9.41 0.13
C LEU A 71 -17.39 8.53 1.36
N ILE A 72 -18.61 8.00 1.46
CA ILE A 72 -19.10 7.24 2.63
C ILE A 72 -19.29 5.73 2.38
N GLU A 73 -19.10 5.28 1.14
CA GLU A 73 -19.16 3.87 0.75
C GLU A 73 -18.08 3.52 -0.29
N ASN A 74 -17.90 2.23 -0.57
CA ASN A 74 -17.00 1.80 -1.65
C ASN A 74 -17.60 2.13 -3.02
N LEU A 75 -16.85 2.86 -3.84
CA LEU A 75 -17.28 3.24 -5.17
C LEU A 75 -16.65 2.33 -6.22
N TYR A 76 -17.49 1.84 -7.14
CA TYR A 76 -17.06 1.00 -8.26
C TYR A 76 -17.54 1.60 -9.57
N GLY A 77 -16.70 1.56 -10.61
CA GLY A 77 -17.11 2.01 -11.94
C GLY A 77 -17.15 3.52 -12.14
N VAL A 78 -16.51 4.26 -11.25
CA VAL A 78 -16.35 5.71 -11.37
C VAL A 78 -14.99 6.00 -11.98
N ASP A 79 -14.91 7.00 -12.85
CA ASP A 79 -13.63 7.42 -13.44
C ASP A 79 -12.76 8.14 -12.42
N ASP A 80 -13.36 9.03 -11.62
CA ASP A 80 -12.67 9.85 -10.62
C ASP A 80 -13.62 10.13 -9.45
N ALA A 81 -13.41 9.47 -8.32
CA ALA A 81 -14.22 9.66 -7.12
C ALA A 81 -14.06 11.07 -6.53
N PHE A 82 -12.87 11.68 -6.67
CA PHE A 82 -12.64 13.04 -6.19
C PHE A 82 -13.44 14.06 -6.97
N ALA A 83 -13.52 13.90 -8.29
CA ALA A 83 -14.29 14.81 -9.13
C ALA A 83 -15.80 14.60 -9.02
N SER A 84 -16.25 13.35 -8.87
CA SER A 84 -17.69 13.01 -9.00
C SER A 84 -18.45 12.93 -7.67
N HIS A 85 -17.78 12.57 -6.57
CA HIS A 85 -18.46 12.29 -5.28
C HIS A 85 -17.82 13.00 -4.09
N CYS A 86 -16.61 13.53 -4.24
CA CYS A 86 -15.89 14.15 -3.15
C CYS A 86 -16.16 15.66 -3.08
N THR A 87 -16.43 16.17 -1.88
CA THR A 87 -16.59 17.60 -1.61
C THR A 87 -15.27 18.29 -1.26
N SER A 88 -14.23 17.51 -0.92
CA SER A 88 -12.89 18.01 -0.61
C SER A 88 -11.89 17.61 -1.70
N HIS A 89 -11.41 18.59 -2.45
CA HIS A 89 -10.47 18.36 -3.57
C HIS A 89 -9.02 18.64 -3.22
N ALA A 90 -8.75 19.25 -2.06
CA ALA A 90 -7.40 19.41 -1.56
C ALA A 90 -6.88 18.05 -1.09
N THR A 91 -5.70 17.64 -1.57
CA THR A 91 -5.07 16.39 -1.16
C THR A 91 -3.68 16.63 -0.63
N VAL A 92 -3.22 15.78 0.29
CA VAL A 92 -1.83 15.77 0.78
C VAL A 92 -0.84 15.70 -0.37
N TRP A 93 -1.18 14.99 -1.45
CA TRP A 93 -0.35 14.86 -2.66
C TRP A 93 -0.19 16.18 -3.41
N THR A 94 -1.27 16.95 -3.59
CA THR A 94 -1.14 18.30 -4.17
C THR A 94 -0.29 19.23 -3.31
N GLN A 95 -0.31 19.07 -1.98
CA GLN A 95 0.53 19.86 -1.08
C GLN A 95 2.01 19.43 -1.17
N LEU A 96 2.27 18.13 -1.31
CA LEU A 96 3.62 17.60 -1.51
C LEU A 96 4.22 18.08 -2.84
N GLN A 97 3.47 18.06 -3.94
CA GLN A 97 3.91 18.62 -5.23
C GLN A 97 4.25 20.11 -5.10
N ARG A 98 3.40 20.91 -4.44
CA ARG A 98 3.69 22.33 -4.15
C ARG A 98 4.92 22.54 -3.29
N ALA A 99 5.21 21.59 -2.39
CA ALA A 99 6.43 21.56 -1.60
C ALA A 99 7.64 21.00 -2.37
N GLY A 100 7.52 20.77 -3.68
CA GLY A 100 8.62 20.35 -4.56
C GLY A 100 8.91 18.85 -4.57
N TYR A 101 8.04 18.02 -3.99
CA TYR A 101 8.20 16.57 -4.06
C TYR A 101 7.78 16.02 -5.43
N LEU A 102 8.54 15.06 -5.94
CA LEU A 102 8.07 14.15 -6.99
C LEU A 102 7.10 13.14 -6.36
N THR A 103 5.85 13.07 -6.83
CA THR A 103 4.84 12.17 -6.24
C THR A 103 4.66 10.90 -7.05
N ALA A 104 4.63 9.75 -6.37
CA ALA A 104 4.51 8.45 -7.04
C ALA A 104 3.48 7.53 -6.37
N HIS A 105 2.76 6.76 -7.17
CA HIS A 105 1.81 5.75 -6.69
C HIS A 105 2.04 4.41 -7.38
N PHE A 106 1.99 3.34 -6.57
CA PHE A 106 2.05 1.96 -7.01
C PHE A 106 0.92 1.16 -6.34
N GLY A 107 0.22 0.34 -7.13
CA GLY A 107 -0.80 -0.59 -6.62
C GLY A 107 -2.22 -0.03 -6.50
N LYS A 108 -2.97 -0.49 -5.48
CA LYS A 108 -4.42 -0.28 -5.39
C LYS A 108 -4.76 1.17 -5.10
N TRP A 109 -5.63 1.77 -5.91
CA TRP A 109 -6.13 3.13 -5.72
C TRP A 109 -7.51 3.18 -5.03
N HIS A 110 -8.50 2.44 -5.55
CA HIS A 110 -9.89 2.37 -5.06
C HIS A 110 -10.68 3.70 -5.02
N LEU A 111 -10.27 4.70 -5.82
CA LEU A 111 -10.88 6.03 -5.89
C LEU A 111 -11.13 6.50 -7.34
N GLY A 112 -11.18 5.57 -8.29
CA GLY A 112 -11.48 5.85 -9.70
C GLY A 112 -10.55 5.12 -10.67
N GLU A 113 -10.97 4.97 -11.91
CA GLU A 113 -10.18 4.33 -12.97
C GLU A 113 -9.11 5.26 -13.57
N LYS A 114 -9.30 6.58 -13.48
CA LYS A 114 -8.41 7.58 -14.05
C LYS A 114 -7.18 7.78 -13.17
N HIS A 115 -6.01 7.89 -13.80
CA HIS A 115 -4.77 8.37 -13.17
C HIS A 115 -5.02 9.78 -12.59
N PRO A 116 -4.92 9.95 -11.25
CA PRO A 116 -5.11 11.25 -10.63
C PRO A 116 -3.99 12.23 -11.01
N PRO A 117 -4.30 13.51 -11.28
CA PRO A 117 -3.33 14.50 -11.76
C PRO A 117 -2.26 14.89 -10.72
N PHE A 118 -2.41 14.45 -9.46
CA PHE A 118 -1.50 14.77 -8.35
C PHE A 118 -0.45 13.69 -8.08
N PHE A 119 -0.33 12.70 -8.96
CA PHE A 119 0.78 11.75 -9.00
C PHE A 119 1.56 11.94 -10.29
N ASP A 120 2.83 12.33 -10.18
CA ASP A 120 3.73 12.45 -11.34
C ASP A 120 4.08 11.07 -11.93
N VAL A 121 4.17 10.04 -11.06
CA VAL A 121 4.43 8.65 -11.43
C VAL A 121 3.25 7.76 -11.05
N TRP A 122 2.73 7.00 -12.02
CA TRP A 122 1.59 6.08 -11.86
C TRP A 122 1.90 4.74 -12.54
N GLU A 123 2.66 3.90 -11.86
CA GLU A 123 3.16 2.63 -12.38
C GLU A 123 2.58 1.46 -11.58
N GLU A 124 2.23 0.35 -12.25
CA GLU A 124 1.59 -0.84 -11.64
C GLU A 124 0.37 -0.51 -10.73
N SER A 125 -0.24 0.65 -10.98
CA SER A 125 -1.37 1.19 -10.25
C SER A 125 -2.69 0.83 -10.90
N PHE A 126 -3.72 0.61 -10.09
CA PHE A 126 -5.00 0.10 -10.59
C PHE A 126 -6.16 0.40 -9.65
N ASN A 127 -7.37 0.34 -10.21
CA ASN A 127 -8.60 0.46 -9.45
C ASN A 127 -9.25 -0.90 -9.18
N SER A 128 -10.06 -0.92 -8.13
CA SER A 128 -10.68 -2.12 -7.58
C SER A 128 -11.65 -2.82 -8.52
N ARG A 129 -12.40 -2.15 -9.39
CA ARG A 129 -13.44 -2.83 -10.19
C ARG A 129 -12.87 -3.92 -11.11
N LYS A 130 -11.75 -3.65 -11.77
CA LYS A 130 -11.04 -4.64 -12.60
C LYS A 130 -10.00 -5.45 -11.82
N GLY A 131 -9.59 -4.98 -10.64
CA GLY A 131 -8.49 -5.56 -9.85
C GLY A 131 -8.88 -6.37 -8.61
N HIS A 132 -10.11 -6.24 -8.08
CA HIS A 132 -10.59 -7.00 -6.92
C HIS A 132 -10.68 -8.51 -7.21
N TRP A 133 -10.98 -8.85 -8.46
CA TRP A 133 -11.23 -10.24 -8.87
C TRP A 133 -9.98 -10.99 -9.31
N LEU A 134 -8.80 -10.43 -9.03
CA LEU A 134 -7.55 -11.11 -9.32
C LEU A 134 -7.22 -12.06 -8.18
N ASP A 135 -6.81 -13.27 -8.53
CA ASP A 135 -6.26 -14.29 -7.63
C ASP A 135 -4.89 -13.88 -7.04
N GLY A 136 -4.68 -12.59 -6.80
CA GLY A 136 -3.40 -11.99 -6.44
C GLY A 136 -2.39 -11.99 -7.59
N ARG A 137 -2.75 -12.43 -8.80
CA ARG A 137 -1.84 -12.48 -9.95
C ARG A 137 -2.24 -11.53 -11.07
N LEU A 138 -1.25 -11.12 -11.86
CA LEU A 138 -1.39 -10.37 -13.10
C LEU A 138 -0.40 -10.95 -14.11
N ASP A 139 -0.90 -11.42 -15.25
CA ASP A 139 -0.11 -12.13 -16.28
C ASP A 139 0.68 -13.34 -15.72
N GLY A 140 0.04 -14.09 -14.80
CA GLY A 140 0.62 -15.27 -14.16
C GLY A 140 1.64 -14.98 -13.05
N LYS A 141 2.03 -13.72 -12.84
CA LYS A 141 2.95 -13.30 -11.78
C LYS A 141 2.21 -12.79 -10.56
N TYR A 142 2.77 -12.99 -9.36
CA TYR A 142 2.22 -12.43 -8.14
C TYR A 142 2.29 -10.90 -8.20
N ARG A 143 1.15 -10.24 -7.98
CA ARG A 143 1.01 -8.81 -8.23
C ARG A 143 1.82 -7.92 -7.27
N PRO A 144 1.89 -8.22 -5.96
CA PRO A 144 2.80 -7.49 -5.06
C PRO A 144 4.26 -7.50 -5.52
N ASP A 145 4.72 -8.58 -6.16
CA ASP A 145 6.10 -8.65 -6.65
C ASP A 145 6.32 -7.63 -7.77
N ARG A 146 5.39 -7.53 -8.74
CA ARG A 146 5.45 -6.55 -9.83
C ARG A 146 5.41 -5.11 -9.31
N GLN A 147 4.54 -4.84 -8.34
CA GLN A 147 4.42 -3.51 -7.73
C GLN A 147 5.71 -3.13 -6.98
N THR A 148 6.32 -4.10 -6.32
CA THR A 148 7.60 -3.94 -5.64
C THR A 148 8.75 -3.77 -6.63
N ASP A 149 8.76 -4.50 -7.75
CA ASP A 149 9.73 -4.31 -8.84
C ASP A 149 9.67 -2.86 -9.36
N ALA A 150 8.48 -2.37 -9.68
CA ALA A 150 8.29 -1.00 -10.17
C ALA A 150 8.70 0.05 -9.12
N ALA A 151 8.30 -0.12 -7.87
CA ALA A 151 8.65 0.76 -6.76
C ALA A 151 10.17 0.82 -6.50
N THR A 152 10.84 -0.34 -6.48
CA THR A 152 12.29 -0.41 -6.25
C THR A 152 13.08 0.12 -7.45
N ALA A 153 12.61 -0.11 -8.67
CA ALA A 153 13.18 0.51 -9.87
C ALA A 153 13.01 2.04 -9.86
N PHE A 154 11.87 2.54 -9.37
CA PHE A 154 11.67 3.99 -9.18
C PHE A 154 12.66 4.55 -8.15
N ILE A 155 12.79 3.92 -6.98
CA ILE A 155 13.76 4.33 -5.94
C ILE A 155 15.17 4.41 -6.52
N ALA A 156 15.61 3.39 -7.26
CA ALA A 156 16.92 3.38 -7.89
C ALA A 156 17.10 4.53 -8.91
N ARG A 157 16.06 4.89 -9.68
CA ARG A 157 16.10 6.05 -10.59
C ARG A 157 16.23 7.39 -9.85
N GLN A 158 15.88 7.46 -8.57
CA GLN A 158 15.92 8.69 -7.77
C GLN A 158 17.17 8.80 -6.88
N GLN A 159 18.08 7.82 -6.90
CA GLN A 159 19.27 7.76 -6.03
C GLN A 159 20.10 9.05 -6.07
N ASP A 160 20.40 9.56 -7.26
CA ASP A 160 21.21 10.78 -7.46
C ASP A 160 20.37 12.05 -7.65
N ALA A 161 19.05 11.97 -7.48
CA ALA A 161 18.16 13.12 -7.70
C ALA A 161 18.24 14.11 -6.52
N GLU A 162 18.37 15.40 -6.83
CA GLU A 162 18.29 16.43 -5.78
C GLU A 162 16.87 16.66 -5.28
N GLN A 163 15.86 16.36 -6.12
CA GLN A 163 14.45 16.49 -5.80
C GLN A 163 14.01 15.36 -4.87
N PRO A 164 13.41 15.64 -3.70
CA PRO A 164 12.87 14.58 -2.84
C PRO A 164 11.63 13.96 -3.49
N PHE A 165 11.37 12.68 -3.19
CA PHE A 165 10.14 12.02 -3.63
C PHE A 165 9.23 11.65 -2.46
N ALA A 166 7.93 11.59 -2.74
CA ALA A 166 6.93 11.05 -1.86
C ALA A 166 6.16 9.95 -2.62
N MET A 167 6.23 8.72 -2.14
CA MET A 167 5.60 7.60 -2.80
C MET A 167 4.66 6.82 -1.90
N VAL A 168 3.65 6.20 -2.51
CA VAL A 168 2.82 5.18 -1.86
C VAL A 168 2.91 3.85 -2.62
N LEU A 169 3.21 2.80 -1.89
CA LEU A 169 3.09 1.41 -2.34
C LEU A 169 1.89 0.78 -1.64
N SER A 170 0.77 0.75 -2.35
CA SER A 170 -0.54 0.32 -1.86
C SER A 170 -0.83 -1.11 -2.34
N PHE A 171 -0.43 -2.10 -1.55
CA PHE A 171 -0.72 -3.49 -1.82
C PHE A 171 -2.21 -3.80 -1.69
N TYR A 172 -2.66 -4.77 -2.50
CA TYR A 172 -4.01 -5.31 -2.42
C TYR A 172 -4.11 -6.49 -1.45
N PRO A 173 -3.20 -7.48 -1.44
CA PRO A 173 -3.20 -8.47 -0.36
C PRO A 173 -2.97 -7.81 1.02
N PRO A 174 -3.36 -8.46 2.13
CA PRO A 174 -3.94 -9.80 2.24
C PRO A 174 -5.46 -9.84 2.08
N HIS A 175 -6.08 -8.88 1.38
CA HIS A 175 -7.47 -8.96 0.94
C HIS A 175 -7.77 -10.30 0.23
N ASP A 176 -9.04 -10.71 0.23
CA ASP A 176 -9.48 -11.87 -0.56
C ASP A 176 -8.99 -11.74 -2.02
N PRO A 177 -8.53 -12.84 -2.65
CA PRO A 177 -8.84 -14.25 -2.34
C PRO A 177 -7.78 -15.01 -1.51
N TYR A 178 -6.94 -14.32 -0.73
CA TYR A 178 -5.98 -14.95 0.21
C TYR A 178 -4.96 -15.87 -0.48
N SER A 179 -4.40 -15.36 -1.58
CA SER A 179 -3.40 -16.07 -2.38
C SER A 179 -1.99 -15.53 -2.16
N ALA A 180 -1.01 -16.41 -2.31
CA ALA A 180 0.42 -16.10 -2.30
C ALA A 180 1.19 -17.02 -3.27
N PRO A 181 2.49 -16.76 -3.53
CA PRO A 181 3.38 -17.76 -4.10
C PRO A 181 3.50 -19.00 -3.20
N ALA A 182 3.67 -20.18 -3.80
CA ALA A 182 3.65 -21.46 -3.09
C ALA A 182 4.65 -21.56 -1.93
N SER A 183 5.83 -20.96 -2.07
CA SER A 183 6.87 -20.92 -1.04
C SER A 183 6.39 -20.31 0.27
N PHE A 184 5.46 -19.35 0.24
CA PHE A 184 4.91 -18.72 1.44
C PHE A 184 3.86 -19.56 2.14
N TYR A 185 3.37 -20.65 1.54
CA TYR A 185 2.46 -21.59 2.22
C TYR A 185 3.19 -22.64 3.05
N GLU A 186 4.46 -22.93 2.72
CA GLU A 186 5.23 -23.99 3.39
C GLU A 186 5.31 -23.82 4.92
N PRO A 187 5.52 -22.61 5.48
CA PRO A 187 5.54 -22.41 6.93
C PRO A 187 4.22 -22.77 7.62
N TYR A 188 3.10 -22.81 6.90
CA TYR A 188 1.76 -23.04 7.47
C TYR A 188 1.24 -24.46 7.23
N ARG A 189 1.88 -25.23 6.33
CA ARG A 189 1.46 -26.58 5.96
C ARG A 189 1.54 -27.51 7.17
N GLY A 190 0.46 -28.27 7.42
CA GLY A 190 0.40 -29.27 8.49
C GLY A 190 0.35 -28.72 9.92
N ARG A 191 0.32 -27.38 10.11
CA ARG A 191 0.29 -26.74 11.43
C ARG A 191 -1.12 -26.47 11.99
N GLY A 192 -2.16 -26.89 11.26
CA GLY A 192 -3.56 -26.66 11.67
C GLY A 192 -3.96 -25.18 11.70
N VAL A 193 -3.23 -24.30 11.00
CA VAL A 193 -3.49 -22.86 10.98
C VAL A 193 -4.75 -22.58 10.14
N PRO A 194 -5.81 -21.98 10.72
CA PRO A 194 -6.98 -21.58 9.95
C PRO A 194 -6.61 -20.44 9.01
N PHE A 195 -7.21 -20.40 7.81
CA PHE A 195 -6.93 -19.37 6.80
C PHE A 195 -5.44 -19.24 6.43
N ALA A 196 -4.73 -20.36 6.25
CA ALA A 196 -3.30 -20.36 5.89
C ALA A 196 -2.95 -19.46 4.70
N GLY A 197 -3.84 -19.31 3.71
CA GLY A 197 -3.63 -18.40 2.58
C GLY A 197 -3.53 -16.92 2.97
N TYR A 198 -4.26 -16.50 4.01
CA TYR A 198 -4.19 -15.13 4.52
C TYR A 198 -2.82 -14.84 5.15
N TYR A 199 -2.33 -15.74 6.01
CA TYR A 199 -1.01 -15.61 6.63
C TYR A 199 0.13 -15.77 5.62
N ALA A 200 -0.02 -16.65 4.63
CA ALA A 200 0.91 -16.75 3.50
C ALA A 200 0.99 -15.45 2.71
N ALA A 201 -0.15 -14.79 2.45
CA ALA A 201 -0.17 -13.48 1.80
C ALA A 201 0.51 -12.42 2.66
N VAL A 202 0.31 -12.40 3.99
CA VAL A 202 1.01 -11.48 4.90
C VAL A 202 2.53 -11.70 4.84
N SER A 203 3.01 -12.94 4.87
CA SER A 203 4.45 -13.22 4.74
C SER A 203 5.01 -12.84 3.37
N ALA A 204 4.24 -13.01 2.29
CA ALA A 204 4.64 -12.57 0.96
C ALA A 204 4.73 -11.03 0.86
N LEU A 205 3.85 -10.30 1.54
CA LEU A 205 3.93 -8.84 1.64
C LEU A 205 5.14 -8.41 2.47
N ASP A 206 5.43 -9.09 3.58
CA ASP A 206 6.60 -8.79 4.39
C ASP A 206 7.91 -9.01 3.62
N HIS A 207 7.99 -10.08 2.83
CA HIS A 207 9.11 -10.29 1.91
C HIS A 207 9.30 -9.11 0.96
N ASN A 208 8.21 -8.62 0.37
CA ASN A 208 8.24 -7.45 -0.51
C ASN A 208 8.60 -6.15 0.23
N LEU A 209 8.13 -5.96 1.46
CA LEU A 209 8.58 -4.86 2.33
C LEU A 209 10.10 -4.93 2.58
N GLY A 210 10.65 -6.14 2.79
CA GLY A 210 12.08 -6.36 2.90
C GLY A 210 12.85 -5.89 1.66
N ARG A 211 12.34 -6.20 0.47
CA ARG A 211 12.92 -5.75 -0.81
C ARG A 211 12.91 -4.22 -0.95
N VAL A 212 11.81 -3.55 -0.57
CA VAL A 212 11.74 -2.07 -0.56
C VAL A 212 12.74 -1.48 0.42
N ARG A 213 12.83 -2.03 1.64
CA ARG A 213 13.79 -1.58 2.65
C ARG A 213 15.24 -1.72 2.20
N GLN A 214 15.55 -2.79 1.46
CA GLN A 214 16.88 -2.98 0.89
C GLN A 214 17.17 -1.93 -0.19
N ALA A 215 16.25 -1.73 -1.14
CA ALA A 215 16.42 -0.71 -2.18
C ALA A 215 16.62 0.70 -1.62
N LEU A 216 15.94 1.06 -0.52
CA LEU A 216 16.13 2.35 0.17
C LEU A 216 17.48 2.48 0.90
N ARG A 217 18.16 1.37 1.22
CA ARG A 217 19.50 1.40 1.83
C ARG A 217 20.60 1.47 0.78
N ASP A 218 20.33 0.95 -0.40
CA ASP A 218 21.27 0.89 -1.52
C ASP A 218 21.25 2.18 -2.36
N ALA A 219 20.14 2.92 -2.32
CA ALA A 219 20.00 4.26 -2.90
C ALA A 219 20.70 5.32 -2.02
#